data_AF-A0A8D0BKK1-F1
#
_entry.id   AF-A0A8D0BKK1-F1
#
_cell.length_a   1.000
_cell.length_b   1.000
_cell.length_c   1.000
_cell.angle_alpha   90.00
_cell.angle_beta   90.00
_cell.angle_gamma   90.00
#
_symmetry.space_group_name_H-M   'P 1'
#
loop_
_entity.id
_entity.type
_entity.pdbx_description
1 polymer ?
#
loop_
_entity_poly.entity_id
_entity_poly.type
_entity_poly.pdbx_seq_one_letter_code
_entity_poly.pdbx_strand_id
1 'polypeptide(L)'
;MAVAEMQTERLVPLALPRGQKLFCELCCGPATVRCGACGVTYYCEVEHQSADWVSIHEKICQLLVPLRTAQTFYNSEKERKHAREQKLSREKFLANLTRTVAQNFLFDGKHEDAIPAALHSLKFNISVYGSNSVELVPPYLILAEASLGLGHLAQGEEYLSQAQWIIVKNPNCSPALQTKLHRNMGLLFAAKGNFEDALYHLANDVYFACCAFGTNDVAASGGYFHMANVFFQQNRKDVADSLYTEVVDIWHRHFSRIIDAKYQALITPAELDMLTEERVEEEEVLGGSLLPRQRT
;
A
#
# COMPACT_ATOMS: atom_id res chain seq x y z
N MET A 1 17.62 -2.93 23.19
CA MET A 1 16.48 -3.86 23.39
C MET A 1 16.91 -5.20 22.82
N ALA A 2 16.78 -6.29 23.55
CA ALA A 2 17.09 -7.62 23.01
C ALA A 2 16.11 -7.91 21.85
N VAL A 3 16.64 -8.25 20.68
CA VAL A 3 15.85 -8.72 19.54
C VAL A 3 15.26 -10.07 19.94
N ALA A 4 13.96 -10.29 19.75
CA ALA A 4 13.38 -11.57 20.09
C ALA A 4 13.92 -12.63 19.12
N GLU A 5 14.36 -13.77 19.64
CA GLU A 5 14.89 -14.86 18.82
C GLU A 5 13.76 -15.79 18.34
N MET A 6 13.86 -16.24 17.10
CA MET A 6 12.93 -17.23 16.54
C MET A 6 13.12 -18.58 17.23
N GLN A 7 12.06 -19.07 17.88
CA GLN A 7 12.06 -20.37 18.56
C GLN A 7 11.24 -21.38 17.76
N THR A 8 11.85 -22.51 17.38
CA THR A 8 11.20 -23.57 16.60
C THR A 8 11.01 -24.83 17.45
N GLU A 9 9.78 -25.36 17.45
CA GLU A 9 9.46 -26.63 18.07
C GLU A 9 8.90 -27.61 17.04
N ARG A 10 9.44 -28.83 16.98
CA ARG A 10 8.94 -29.88 16.09
C ARG A 10 7.64 -30.47 16.64
N LEU A 11 6.65 -30.61 15.78
CA LEU A 11 5.40 -31.28 16.13
C LEU A 11 5.63 -32.78 16.21
N VAL A 12 5.12 -33.40 17.27
CA VAL A 12 5.06 -34.84 17.41
C VAL A 12 3.67 -35.29 16.96
N PRO A 13 3.51 -35.92 15.78
CA PRO A 13 2.18 -36.23 15.23
C PRO A 13 1.31 -37.10 16.16
N LEU A 14 1.95 -37.96 16.95
CA LEU A 14 1.28 -38.84 17.92
C LEU A 14 0.77 -38.11 19.17
N ALA A 15 1.29 -36.91 19.46
CA ALA A 15 0.86 -36.11 20.60
C ALA A 15 -0.38 -35.24 20.29
N LEU A 16 -0.81 -35.19 19.03
CA LEU A 16 -1.97 -34.41 18.62
C LEU A 16 -3.28 -35.14 18.92
N PRO A 17 -4.34 -34.43 19.34
CA PRO A 17 -5.68 -35.01 19.45
C PRO A 17 -6.08 -35.69 18.14
N ARG A 18 -6.66 -36.89 18.25
CA ARG A 18 -7.06 -37.69 17.08
C ARG A 18 -7.96 -36.86 16.15
N GLY A 19 -7.58 -36.78 14.88
CA GLY A 19 -8.33 -36.10 13.82
C GLY A 19 -8.04 -34.61 13.65
N GLN A 20 -7.21 -34.00 14.50
CA GLN A 20 -6.86 -32.59 14.36
C GLN A 20 -5.76 -32.39 13.32
N LYS A 21 -6.08 -31.71 12.22
CA LYS A 21 -5.10 -31.30 11.20
C LYS A 21 -4.60 -29.90 11.50
N LEU A 22 -3.27 -29.74 11.52
CA LEU A 22 -2.60 -28.46 11.66
C LEU A 22 -2.03 -28.05 10.31
N PHE A 23 -2.21 -26.78 9.97
CA PHE A 23 -1.84 -26.24 8.67
C PHE A 23 -0.81 -25.13 8.81
N CYS A 24 0.07 -25.03 7.83
CA CYS A 24 1.03 -23.95 7.72
C CYS A 24 0.31 -22.60 7.59
N GLU A 25 0.79 -21.60 8.32
CA GLU A 25 0.23 -20.25 8.32
C GLU A 25 0.35 -19.56 6.94
N LEU A 26 1.37 -19.91 6.14
CA LEU A 26 1.65 -19.27 4.85
C LEU A 26 1.05 -20.02 3.65
N CYS A 27 1.28 -21.32 3.52
CA CYS A 27 0.88 -22.10 2.34
C CYS A 27 -0.36 -22.99 2.54
N CYS A 28 -0.92 -23.04 3.76
CA CYS A 28 -2.01 -23.96 4.13
C CYS A 28 -1.70 -25.47 3.96
N GLY A 29 -0.44 -25.85 3.70
CA GLY A 29 0.01 -27.24 3.69
C GLY A 29 0.08 -27.87 5.08
N PRO A 30 0.33 -29.18 5.20
CA PRO A 30 0.42 -29.86 6.50
C PRO A 30 1.58 -29.31 7.34
N ALA A 31 1.32 -28.97 8.61
CA ALA A 31 2.35 -28.44 9.50
C ALA A 31 3.22 -29.54 10.14
N THR A 32 4.53 -29.27 10.25
CA THR A 32 5.51 -30.13 10.93
C THR A 32 6.22 -29.43 12.08
N VAL A 33 6.17 -28.10 12.13
CA VAL A 33 6.78 -27.28 13.19
C VAL A 33 5.79 -26.23 13.71
N ARG A 34 6.06 -25.69 14.90
CA ARG A 34 5.35 -24.55 15.47
C ARG A 34 6.31 -23.54 16.09
N CYS A 35 5.84 -22.31 16.23
CA CYS A 35 6.54 -21.28 17.00
C CYS A 35 6.58 -21.68 18.48
N GLY A 36 7.78 -21.86 19.04
CA GLY A 36 7.98 -22.22 20.45
C GLY A 36 7.61 -21.12 21.43
N ALA A 37 7.59 -19.85 20.98
CA ALA A 37 7.28 -18.71 21.83
C ALA A 37 5.78 -18.50 22.05
N CYS A 38 4.94 -18.64 21.01
CA CYS A 38 3.48 -18.51 21.14
C CYS A 38 2.74 -19.84 21.22
N GLY A 39 3.30 -20.93 20.67
CA GLY A 39 2.68 -22.26 20.64
C GLY A 39 1.42 -22.38 19.78
N VAL A 40 0.94 -21.29 19.17
CA VAL A 40 -0.36 -21.21 18.46
C VAL A 40 -0.24 -20.99 16.95
N THR A 41 0.97 -21.00 16.41
CA THR A 41 1.23 -20.79 14.98
C THR A 41 2.12 -21.88 14.44
N TYR A 42 1.76 -22.41 13.29
CA TYR A 42 2.24 -23.67 12.75
C TYR A 42 2.76 -23.48 11.33
N TYR A 43 3.79 -24.24 10.95
CA TYR A 43 4.44 -24.15 9.65
C TYR A 43 4.77 -25.53 9.10
N CYS A 44 4.82 -25.68 7.78
CA CYS A 44 5.22 -26.93 7.13
C CYS A 44 6.72 -27.22 7.29
N GLU A 45 7.54 -26.17 7.43
CA GLU A 45 8.98 -26.25 7.62
C GLU A 45 9.54 -24.97 8.26
N VAL A 46 10.83 -25.00 8.59
CA VAL A 46 11.54 -23.90 9.25
C VAL A 46 11.65 -22.66 8.35
N GLU A 47 11.73 -22.84 7.03
CA GLU A 47 11.83 -21.74 6.07
C GLU A 47 10.58 -20.85 6.10
N HIS A 48 9.39 -21.45 6.08
CA HIS A 48 8.14 -20.70 6.23
C HIS A 48 8.02 -20.02 7.60
N GLN A 49 8.53 -20.66 8.66
CA GLN A 49 8.60 -20.00 9.97
C GLN A 49 9.52 -18.77 9.94
N SER A 50 10.68 -18.89 9.29
CA SER A 50 11.66 -17.81 9.16
C SER A 50 11.10 -16.65 8.31
N ALA A 51 10.46 -16.96 7.18
CA ALA A 51 9.83 -15.95 6.33
C ALA A 51 8.73 -15.18 7.09
N ASP A 52 7.87 -15.89 7.83
CA ASP A 52 6.88 -15.24 8.68
C ASP A 52 7.52 -14.41 9.79
N TRP A 53 8.59 -14.91 10.42
CA TRP A 53 9.33 -14.21 11.48
C TRP A 53 9.93 -12.88 11.03
N VAL A 54 10.68 -12.90 9.92
CA VAL A 54 11.30 -11.69 9.34
C VAL A 54 10.23 -10.69 8.90
N SER A 55 9.12 -11.18 8.36
CA SER A 55 8.03 -10.33 7.89
C SER A 55 7.26 -9.68 9.04
N ILE A 56 6.60 -10.47 9.88
CA ILE A 56 5.63 -9.92 10.84
C ILE A 56 5.53 -10.69 12.16
N HIS A 57 5.87 -11.97 12.19
CA HIS A 57 5.62 -12.81 13.35
C HIS A 57 6.28 -12.30 14.61
N GLU A 58 7.51 -11.78 14.53
CA GLU A 58 8.20 -11.18 15.69
C GLU A 58 7.31 -10.14 16.40
N LYS A 59 6.59 -9.33 15.62
CA LYS A 59 5.74 -8.24 16.13
C LYS A 59 4.38 -8.72 16.63
N ILE A 60 3.85 -9.81 16.08
CA ILE A 60 2.48 -10.29 16.39
C ILE A 60 2.45 -11.55 17.25
N CYS A 61 3.58 -12.22 17.48
CA CYS A 61 3.70 -13.54 18.12
C CYS A 61 2.85 -13.66 19.39
N GLN A 62 3.04 -12.74 20.35
CA GLN A 62 2.30 -12.76 21.62
C GLN A 62 0.85 -12.24 21.50
N LEU A 63 0.57 -11.43 20.49
CA LEU A 63 -0.77 -10.90 20.21
C LEU A 63 -1.70 -11.98 19.63
N LEU A 64 -1.15 -13.05 19.05
CA LEU A 64 -1.91 -14.19 18.51
C LEU A 64 -2.47 -15.10 19.60
N VAL A 65 -1.79 -15.21 20.75
CA VAL A 65 -2.14 -16.16 21.82
C VAL A 65 -3.58 -15.97 22.31
N PRO A 66 -4.04 -14.75 22.68
CA PRO A 66 -5.41 -14.56 23.16
C PRO A 66 -6.49 -14.76 22.09
N LEU A 67 -6.13 -14.75 20.80
CA LEU A 67 -7.07 -14.93 19.70
C LEU A 67 -7.28 -16.40 19.34
N ARG A 68 -6.24 -17.22 19.53
CA ARG A 68 -6.19 -18.63 19.13
C ARG A 68 -6.36 -19.61 20.30
N THR A 69 -6.16 -19.16 21.53
CA THR A 69 -6.39 -19.98 22.72
C THR A 69 -7.89 -20.17 22.92
N ALA A 70 -8.29 -21.41 23.26
CA ALA A 70 -9.68 -21.74 23.53
C ALA A 70 -10.26 -20.81 24.61
N GLN A 71 -11.44 -20.29 24.34
CA GLN A 71 -12.04 -19.26 25.16
C GLN A 71 -12.50 -19.83 26.50
N THR A 72 -12.23 -19.12 27.59
CA THR A 72 -12.71 -19.48 28.92
C THR A 72 -14.24 -19.46 28.96
N PHE A 73 -14.85 -20.36 29.72
CA PHE A 73 -16.29 -20.37 29.93
C PHE A 73 -16.73 -19.03 30.57
N TYR A 74 -17.69 -18.34 29.95
CA TYR A 74 -18.25 -17.09 30.46
C TYR A 74 -19.60 -17.34 31.10
N ASN A 75 -19.79 -16.82 32.31
CA ASN A 75 -21.00 -17.06 33.09
C ASN A 75 -22.13 -16.10 32.70
N SER A 76 -21.81 -14.86 32.29
CA SER A 76 -22.80 -13.84 31.95
C SER A 76 -22.86 -13.51 30.45
N GLU A 77 -24.02 -13.03 29.98
CA GLU A 77 -24.16 -12.52 28.61
C GLU A 77 -23.31 -11.26 28.36
N LYS A 78 -23.18 -10.39 29.38
CA LYS A 78 -22.34 -9.19 29.32
C LYS A 78 -20.87 -9.53 29.10
N GLU A 79 -20.33 -10.52 29.82
CA GLU A 79 -18.97 -11.02 29.61
C GLU A 79 -18.78 -11.58 28.21
N ARG A 80 -19.73 -12.39 27.72
CA ARG A 80 -19.68 -12.95 26.35
C ARG A 80 -19.65 -11.86 25.30
N LYS A 81 -20.47 -10.81 25.44
CA LYS A 81 -20.50 -9.67 24.52
C LYS A 81 -19.18 -8.90 24.56
N HIS A 82 -18.71 -8.54 25.76
CA HIS A 82 -17.46 -7.81 25.94
C HIS A 82 -16.25 -8.56 25.38
N ALA A 83 -16.18 -9.88 25.60
CA ALA A 83 -15.10 -10.71 25.06
C ALA A 83 -15.12 -10.78 23.52
N ARG A 84 -16.30 -10.84 22.90
CA ARG A 84 -16.44 -10.78 21.43
C ARG A 84 -15.97 -9.43 20.88
N GLU A 85 -16.35 -8.34 21.53
CA GLU A 85 -15.93 -6.99 21.14
C GLU A 85 -14.41 -6.82 21.27
N GLN A 86 -13.82 -7.32 22.36
CA GLN A 86 -12.37 -7.29 22.55
C GLN A 86 -11.63 -8.14 21.49
N LYS A 87 -12.14 -9.34 21.18
CA LYS A 87 -11.57 -10.18 20.11
C LYS A 87 -11.63 -9.46 18.76
N LEU A 88 -12.79 -8.91 18.42
CA LEU A 88 -12.99 -8.16 17.17
C LEU A 88 -12.07 -6.94 17.08
N SER A 89 -11.92 -6.19 18.17
CA SER A 89 -11.02 -5.04 18.25
C SER A 89 -9.56 -5.43 18.02
N ARG A 90 -9.11 -6.54 18.64
CA ARG A 90 -7.76 -7.08 18.44
C ARG A 90 -7.52 -7.56 17.01
N GLU A 91 -8.47 -8.26 16.41
CA GLU A 91 -8.36 -8.70 15.01
C GLU A 91 -8.29 -7.51 14.04
N LYS A 92 -9.10 -6.46 14.26
CA LYS A 92 -9.02 -5.21 13.49
C LYS A 92 -7.68 -4.50 13.64
N PHE A 93 -7.14 -4.47 14.86
CA PHE A 93 -5.80 -3.91 15.10
C PHE A 93 -4.73 -4.68 14.33
N LEU A 94 -4.74 -6.02 14.43
CA LEU A 94 -3.77 -6.86 13.73
C LEU A 94 -3.92 -6.79 12.21
N ALA A 95 -5.14 -6.74 11.67
CA ALA A 95 -5.41 -6.54 10.24
C ALA A 95 -4.74 -5.26 9.71
N ASN A 96 -4.81 -4.17 10.47
CA ASN A 96 -4.20 -2.90 10.11
C ASN A 96 -2.67 -2.92 10.27
N LEU A 97 -2.16 -3.45 11.39
CA LEU A 97 -0.72 -3.53 11.63
C LEU A 97 -0.01 -4.34 10.53
N THR A 98 -0.53 -5.54 10.24
CA THR A 98 0.00 -6.44 9.20
C THR A 98 -0.04 -5.81 7.81
N ARG A 99 -1.15 -5.13 7.47
CA ARG A 99 -1.27 -4.36 6.21
C ARG A 99 -0.21 -3.28 6.09
N THR A 100 -0.01 -2.49 7.15
CA THR A 100 0.97 -1.39 7.15
C THR A 100 2.39 -1.93 7.02
N VAL A 101 2.73 -3.01 7.72
CA VAL A 101 4.06 -3.63 7.61
C VAL A 101 4.29 -4.17 6.19
N ALA A 102 3.31 -4.86 5.61
CA ALA A 102 3.40 -5.34 4.24
C ALA A 102 3.61 -4.20 3.22
N GLN A 103 2.87 -3.10 3.39
CA GLN A 103 3.00 -1.91 2.55
C GLN A 103 4.39 -1.27 2.67
N ASN A 104 4.97 -1.23 3.88
CA ASN A 104 6.33 -0.71 4.07
C ASN A 104 7.37 -1.58 3.36
N PHE A 105 7.24 -2.90 3.41
CA PHE A 105 8.12 -3.80 2.66
C PHE A 105 8.05 -3.56 1.15
N LEU A 106 6.85 -3.31 0.61
CA LEU A 106 6.71 -2.92 -0.81
C LEU A 106 7.43 -1.61 -1.12
N PHE A 107 7.32 -0.59 -0.27
CA PHE A 107 8.05 0.66 -0.45
C PHE A 107 9.57 0.48 -0.41
N ASP A 108 10.05 -0.46 0.41
CA ASP A 108 11.47 -0.82 0.50
C ASP A 108 11.92 -1.75 -0.65
N GLY A 109 11.02 -2.16 -1.55
CA GLY A 109 11.30 -3.12 -2.64
C GLY A 109 11.49 -4.58 -2.17
N LYS A 110 11.18 -4.87 -0.91
CA LYS A 110 11.30 -6.21 -0.31
C LYS A 110 10.04 -7.03 -0.54
N HIS A 111 9.84 -7.45 -1.79
CA HIS A 111 8.62 -8.11 -2.21
C HIS A 111 8.38 -9.46 -1.50
N GLU A 112 9.42 -10.27 -1.26
CA GLU A 112 9.30 -11.55 -0.56
C GLU A 112 8.82 -11.36 0.89
N ASP A 113 9.42 -10.40 1.60
CA ASP A 113 9.08 -10.09 3.00
C ASP A 113 7.67 -9.49 3.15
N ALA A 114 7.10 -8.88 2.09
CA ALA A 114 5.76 -8.33 2.13
C ALA A 114 4.67 -9.41 2.18
N ILE A 115 4.92 -10.59 1.61
CA ILE A 115 3.91 -11.64 1.41
C ILE A 115 3.33 -12.16 2.74
N PRO A 116 4.13 -12.60 3.74
CA PRO A 116 3.56 -13.14 4.99
C PRO A 116 2.71 -12.11 5.75
N ALA A 117 3.17 -10.86 5.85
CA ALA A 117 2.42 -9.76 6.45
C ALA A 117 1.09 -9.52 5.72
N ALA A 118 1.08 -9.54 4.39
CA ALA A 118 -0.14 -9.35 3.61
C ALA A 118 -1.12 -10.54 3.73
N LEU A 119 -0.62 -11.79 3.78
CA LEU A 119 -1.43 -12.98 4.04
C LEU A 119 -2.10 -12.93 5.43
N HIS A 120 -1.35 -12.50 6.45
CA HIS A 120 -1.90 -12.27 7.78
C HIS A 120 -3.00 -11.20 7.77
N SER A 121 -2.76 -10.08 7.08
CA SER A 121 -3.76 -9.03 6.93
C SER A 121 -5.02 -9.56 6.26
N LEU A 122 -4.89 -10.33 5.19
CA LEU A 122 -6.01 -10.95 4.50
C LEU A 122 -6.81 -11.85 5.44
N LYS A 123 -6.14 -12.75 6.18
CA LYS A 123 -6.78 -13.68 7.11
C LYS A 123 -7.55 -12.98 8.23
N PHE A 124 -6.98 -11.92 8.81
CA PHE A 124 -7.70 -11.13 9.82
C PHE A 124 -8.89 -10.38 9.23
N ASN A 125 -8.75 -9.78 8.05
CA ASN A 125 -9.89 -9.11 7.42
C ASN A 125 -11.01 -10.10 7.05
N ILE A 126 -10.70 -11.32 6.60
CA ILE A 126 -11.71 -12.37 6.36
C ILE A 126 -12.44 -12.72 7.66
N SER A 127 -11.72 -12.87 8.78
CA SER A 127 -12.32 -13.15 10.09
C SER A 127 -13.26 -12.03 10.56
N VAL A 128 -12.86 -10.78 10.36
CA VAL A 128 -13.58 -9.59 10.85
C VAL A 128 -14.78 -9.23 9.99
N TYR A 129 -14.61 -9.26 8.66
CA TYR A 129 -15.56 -8.68 7.70
C TYR A 129 -16.22 -9.71 6.78
N GLY A 130 -15.71 -10.94 6.72
CA GLY A 130 -16.17 -11.99 5.81
C GLY A 130 -15.48 -11.96 4.44
N SER A 131 -15.74 -12.98 3.62
CA SER A 131 -14.97 -13.29 2.40
C SER A 131 -15.22 -12.37 1.20
N ASN A 132 -16.24 -11.53 1.23
CA ASN A 132 -16.66 -10.69 0.10
C ASN A 132 -16.58 -9.18 0.40
N SER A 133 -15.87 -8.81 1.48
CA SER A 133 -15.82 -7.44 1.96
C SER A 133 -14.79 -6.61 1.21
N VAL A 134 -15.08 -5.32 1.01
CA VAL A 134 -14.17 -4.37 0.33
C VAL A 134 -12.84 -4.22 1.09
N GLU A 135 -12.84 -4.45 2.40
CA GLU A 135 -11.67 -4.46 3.28
C GLU A 135 -10.63 -5.53 2.90
N LEU A 136 -10.98 -6.52 2.08
CA LEU A 136 -10.04 -7.50 1.53
C LEU A 136 -9.28 -6.99 0.30
N VAL A 137 -9.76 -5.94 -0.36
CA VAL A 137 -9.12 -5.40 -1.57
C VAL A 137 -7.68 -4.94 -1.28
N PRO A 138 -7.40 -4.14 -0.23
CA PRO A 138 -6.03 -3.72 0.06
C PRO A 138 -5.01 -4.86 0.25
N PRO A 139 -5.25 -5.91 1.07
CA PRO A 139 -4.29 -7.00 1.19
C PRO A 139 -4.14 -7.82 -0.11
N TYR A 140 -5.20 -8.01 -0.89
CA TYR A 140 -5.06 -8.65 -2.21
C TYR A 140 -4.19 -7.84 -3.16
N LEU A 141 -4.34 -6.51 -3.18
CA LEU A 141 -3.52 -5.64 -4.02
C LEU A 141 -2.04 -5.68 -3.60
N ILE A 142 -1.76 -5.72 -2.29
CA ILE A 142 -0.38 -5.85 -1.77
C ILE A 142 0.23 -7.20 -2.19
N LEU A 143 -0.53 -8.29 -2.07
CA LEU A 143 -0.09 -9.62 -2.50
C LEU A 143 0.16 -9.68 -4.01
N ALA A 144 -0.70 -9.05 -4.80
CA ALA A 144 -0.51 -8.92 -6.23
C ALA A 144 0.77 -8.15 -6.56
N GLU A 145 0.95 -6.96 -5.98
CA GLU A 145 2.11 -6.10 -6.21
C GLU A 145 3.42 -6.80 -5.81
N ALA A 146 3.45 -7.49 -4.67
CA ALA A 146 4.58 -8.33 -4.27
C ALA A 146 4.85 -9.45 -5.29
N SER A 147 3.81 -10.16 -5.74
CA SER A 147 3.95 -11.25 -6.71
C SER A 147 4.47 -10.75 -8.06
N LEU A 148 3.98 -9.59 -8.53
CA LEU A 148 4.44 -8.95 -9.76
C LEU A 148 5.90 -8.51 -9.64
N GLY A 149 6.29 -7.93 -8.49
CA GLY A 149 7.68 -7.54 -8.22
C GLY A 149 8.67 -8.71 -8.23
N LEU A 150 8.19 -9.93 -7.91
CA LEU A 150 8.96 -11.18 -8.00
C LEU A 150 8.88 -11.85 -9.38
N GLY A 151 8.11 -11.31 -10.33
CA GLY A 151 7.88 -11.92 -11.63
C GLY A 151 6.90 -13.11 -11.61
N HIS A 152 6.23 -13.37 -10.48
CA HIS A 152 5.21 -14.41 -10.34
C HIS A 152 3.87 -13.95 -10.95
N LEU A 153 3.84 -13.74 -12.27
CA LEU A 153 2.72 -13.12 -12.97
C LEU A 153 1.39 -13.86 -12.79
N ALA A 154 1.39 -15.20 -12.83
CA ALA A 154 0.18 -16.00 -12.65
C ALA A 154 -0.42 -15.82 -11.24
N GLN A 155 0.43 -15.83 -10.21
CA GLN A 155 -0.02 -15.63 -8.82
C GLN A 155 -0.55 -14.20 -8.60
N GLY A 156 0.12 -13.20 -9.19
CA GLY A 156 -0.34 -11.81 -9.14
C GLY A 156 -1.70 -11.63 -9.80
N GLU A 157 -1.93 -12.26 -10.96
CA GLU A 157 -3.21 -12.25 -11.66
C GLU A 157 -4.34 -12.90 -10.85
N GLU A 158 -4.08 -14.00 -10.16
CA GLU A 158 -5.06 -14.62 -9.26
C GLU A 158 -5.51 -13.64 -8.18
N TYR A 159 -4.56 -12.96 -7.51
CA TYR A 159 -4.89 -11.98 -6.48
C TYR A 159 -5.64 -10.76 -7.03
N LEU A 160 -5.25 -10.26 -8.21
CA LEU A 160 -5.97 -9.16 -8.85
C LEU A 160 -7.38 -9.55 -9.27
N SER A 161 -7.58 -10.78 -9.71
CA SER A 161 -8.90 -11.32 -10.04
C SER A 161 -9.81 -11.36 -8.82
N GLN A 162 -9.29 -11.77 -7.65
CA GLN A 162 -10.04 -11.72 -6.38
C GLN A 162 -10.40 -10.28 -5.99
N ALA A 163 -9.44 -9.35 -6.07
CA ALA A 163 -9.70 -7.94 -5.76
C ALA A 163 -10.74 -7.32 -6.72
N GLN A 164 -10.64 -7.60 -8.02
CA GLN A 164 -11.57 -7.12 -9.03
C GLN A 164 -12.98 -7.67 -8.80
N TRP A 165 -13.10 -8.96 -8.48
CA TRP A 165 -14.40 -9.57 -8.19
C TRP A 165 -15.11 -8.87 -7.03
N ILE A 166 -14.38 -8.55 -5.96
CA ILE A 166 -14.93 -7.81 -4.81
C ILE A 166 -15.36 -6.40 -5.21
N ILE A 167 -14.55 -5.68 -5.99
CA ILE A 167 -14.90 -4.32 -6.47
C ILE A 167 -16.17 -4.36 -7.33
N VAL A 168 -16.28 -5.31 -8.27
CA VAL A 168 -17.46 -5.46 -9.15
C VAL A 168 -18.71 -5.78 -8.34
N LYS A 169 -18.59 -6.56 -7.25
CA LYS A 169 -19.73 -6.85 -6.36
C LYS A 169 -20.12 -5.68 -5.46
N ASN A 170 -19.27 -4.66 -5.33
CA ASN A 170 -19.47 -3.51 -4.46
C ASN A 170 -19.38 -2.21 -5.26
N PRO A 171 -20.43 -1.82 -6.01
CA PRO A 171 -20.38 -0.69 -6.96
C PRO A 171 -20.12 0.68 -6.31
N ASN A 172 -20.32 0.81 -4.99
CA ASN A 172 -20.05 2.02 -4.22
C ASN A 172 -18.58 2.10 -3.71
N CYS A 173 -17.68 1.26 -4.24
CA CYS A 173 -16.28 1.26 -3.86
C CYS A 173 -15.61 2.60 -4.20
N SER A 174 -14.72 3.07 -3.32
CA SER A 174 -14.06 4.36 -3.50
C SER A 174 -13.20 4.38 -4.78
N PRO A 175 -13.15 5.52 -5.51
CA PRO A 175 -12.26 5.68 -6.65
C PRO A 175 -10.78 5.41 -6.29
N ALA A 176 -10.38 5.70 -5.03
CA ALA A 176 -9.04 5.44 -4.50
C ALA A 176 -8.64 3.95 -4.47
N LEU A 177 -9.60 3.01 -4.37
CA LEU A 177 -9.32 1.58 -4.50
C LEU A 177 -9.28 1.16 -5.97
N GLN A 178 -10.11 1.77 -6.82
CA GLN A 178 -10.14 1.47 -8.24
C GLN A 178 -8.84 1.86 -8.95
N THR A 179 -8.26 3.04 -8.65
CA THR A 179 -6.92 3.43 -9.15
C THR A 179 -5.87 2.36 -8.88
N LYS A 180 -5.76 1.86 -7.64
CA LYS A 180 -4.76 0.85 -7.29
C LYS A 180 -4.96 -0.49 -7.99
N LEU A 181 -6.21 -0.93 -8.16
CA LEU A 181 -6.52 -2.15 -8.93
C LEU A 181 -6.11 -1.98 -10.39
N HIS A 182 -6.57 -0.89 -11.02
CA HIS A 182 -6.29 -0.63 -12.43
C HIS A 182 -4.81 -0.45 -12.71
N ARG A 183 -4.07 0.20 -11.80
CA ARG A 183 -2.60 0.30 -11.89
C ARG A 183 -1.94 -1.08 -11.93
N ASN A 184 -2.26 -1.96 -10.98
CA ASN A 184 -1.66 -3.29 -10.91
C ASN A 184 -2.07 -4.18 -12.10
N MET A 185 -3.31 -4.09 -12.58
CA MET A 185 -3.74 -4.78 -13.81
C MET A 185 -2.96 -4.28 -15.02
N GLY A 186 -2.78 -2.96 -15.13
CA GLY A 186 -1.98 -2.35 -16.20
C GLY A 186 -0.53 -2.84 -16.22
N LEU A 187 0.09 -2.91 -15.04
CA LEU A 187 1.44 -3.45 -14.87
C LEU A 187 1.54 -4.94 -15.21
N LEU A 188 0.56 -5.75 -14.77
CA LEU A 188 0.48 -7.17 -15.11
C LEU A 188 0.42 -7.37 -16.64
N PHE A 189 -0.48 -6.66 -17.32
CA PHE A 189 -0.64 -6.80 -18.77
C PHE A 189 0.58 -6.29 -19.55
N ALA A 190 1.21 -5.20 -19.09
CA ALA A 190 2.46 -4.72 -19.65
C ALA A 190 3.58 -5.77 -19.51
N ALA A 191 3.70 -6.42 -18.34
CA ALA A 191 4.67 -7.48 -18.10
C ALA A 191 4.41 -8.74 -18.96
N LYS A 192 3.15 -9.02 -19.30
CA LYS A 192 2.76 -10.07 -20.26
C LYS A 192 2.97 -9.68 -21.73
N GLY A 193 3.33 -8.43 -22.02
CA GLY A 193 3.44 -7.90 -23.39
C GLY A 193 2.10 -7.57 -24.06
N ASN A 194 0.99 -7.63 -23.31
CA ASN A 194 -0.33 -7.24 -23.81
C ASN A 194 -0.54 -5.74 -23.59
N PHE A 195 0.00 -4.95 -24.52
CA PHE A 195 0.04 -3.51 -24.33
C PHE A 195 -1.30 -2.80 -24.49
N GLU A 196 -2.26 -3.37 -25.23
CA GLU A 196 -3.58 -2.78 -25.42
C GLU A 196 -4.37 -2.79 -24.09
N ASP A 197 -4.45 -3.96 -23.45
CA ASP A 197 -5.09 -4.09 -22.14
C ASP A 197 -4.33 -3.32 -21.06
N ALA A 198 -2.99 -3.27 -21.14
CA ALA A 198 -2.19 -2.46 -20.24
C ALA A 198 -2.59 -0.97 -20.31
N LEU A 199 -2.64 -0.40 -21.51
CA LEU A 199 -3.02 1.00 -21.72
C LEU A 199 -4.47 1.27 -21.31
N TYR A 200 -5.39 0.33 -21.57
CA TYR A 200 -6.78 0.42 -21.10
C TYR A 200 -6.84 0.54 -19.57
N HIS A 201 -6.14 -0.34 -18.85
CA HIS A 201 -6.15 -0.32 -17.40
C HIS A 201 -5.42 0.91 -16.84
N LEU A 202 -4.30 1.33 -17.41
CA LEU A 202 -3.57 2.51 -16.95
C LEU A 202 -4.32 3.83 -17.23
N ALA A 203 -5.07 3.92 -18.32
CA ALA A 203 -5.96 5.07 -18.56
C ALA A 203 -7.08 5.14 -17.50
N ASN A 204 -7.63 3.99 -17.11
CA ASN A 204 -8.59 3.93 -15.99
C ASN A 204 -7.94 4.28 -14.64
N ASP A 205 -6.69 3.91 -14.40
CA ASP A 205 -5.93 4.34 -13.22
C ASP A 205 -5.89 5.88 -13.12
N VAL A 206 -5.47 6.55 -14.20
CA VAL A 206 -5.47 8.02 -14.29
C VAL A 206 -6.86 8.59 -14.05
N TYR A 207 -7.89 8.06 -14.70
CA TYR A 207 -9.27 8.51 -14.53
C TYR A 207 -9.72 8.45 -13.07
N PHE A 208 -9.57 7.29 -12.41
CA PHE A 208 -10.00 7.12 -11.03
C PHE A 208 -9.14 7.90 -10.04
N ALA A 209 -7.84 8.06 -10.30
CA ALA A 209 -6.98 8.93 -9.50
C ALA A 209 -7.45 10.39 -9.57
N CYS A 210 -7.78 10.88 -10.76
CA CYS A 210 -8.36 12.22 -10.95
C CYS A 210 -9.70 12.37 -10.22
N CYS A 211 -10.57 11.36 -10.25
CA CYS A 211 -11.83 11.37 -9.49
C CYS A 211 -11.61 11.36 -7.97
N ALA A 212 -10.56 10.68 -7.48
CA ALA A 212 -10.27 10.55 -6.06
C ALA A 212 -9.59 11.79 -5.45
N PHE A 213 -8.63 12.37 -6.18
CA PHE A 213 -7.69 13.35 -5.63
C PHE A 213 -7.65 14.68 -6.41
N GLY A 214 -8.21 14.71 -7.61
CA GLY A 214 -8.14 15.84 -8.53
C GLY A 214 -7.14 15.64 -9.66
N THR A 215 -7.30 16.39 -10.74
CA THR A 215 -6.55 16.21 -12.00
C THR A 215 -5.07 16.56 -11.93
N ASN A 216 -4.69 17.41 -10.98
CA ASN A 216 -3.31 17.86 -10.78
C ASN A 216 -2.67 17.23 -9.52
N ASP A 217 -3.29 16.20 -8.96
CA ASP A 217 -2.73 15.49 -7.82
C ASP A 217 -1.61 14.55 -8.26
N VAL A 218 -0.59 14.44 -7.42
CA VAL A 218 0.56 13.55 -7.63
C VAL A 218 0.12 12.09 -7.80
N ALA A 219 -0.99 11.67 -7.20
CA ALA A 219 -1.53 10.32 -7.33
C ALA A 219 -1.86 9.93 -8.78
N ALA A 220 -2.24 10.89 -9.63
CA ALA A 220 -2.52 10.65 -11.06
C ALA A 220 -1.25 10.48 -11.90
N SER A 221 -0.11 11.02 -11.43
CA SER A 221 1.18 10.95 -12.15
C SER A 221 1.68 9.52 -12.35
N GLY A 222 1.37 8.60 -11.43
CA GLY A 222 1.78 7.20 -11.54
C GLY A 222 1.20 6.50 -12.76
N GLY A 223 -0.07 6.76 -13.09
CA GLY A 223 -0.73 6.20 -14.27
C GLY A 223 -0.08 6.69 -15.57
N TYR A 224 0.17 8.00 -15.68
CA TYR A 224 0.88 8.58 -16.83
C TYR A 224 2.28 8.02 -17.00
N PHE A 225 3.05 7.87 -15.91
CA PHE A 225 4.39 7.29 -15.93
C PHE A 225 4.38 5.86 -16.48
N HIS A 226 3.45 5.02 -16.03
CA HIS A 226 3.35 3.66 -16.53
C HIS A 226 2.88 3.60 -18.00
N MET A 227 1.96 4.48 -18.42
CA MET A 227 1.57 4.57 -19.83
C MET A 227 2.75 4.96 -20.71
N ALA A 228 3.57 5.91 -20.25
CA ALA A 228 4.79 6.32 -20.94
C ALA A 228 5.77 5.15 -21.11
N ASN A 229 5.97 4.33 -20.06
CA ASN A 229 6.79 3.12 -20.15
C ASN A 229 6.26 2.14 -21.21
N VAL A 230 4.94 1.94 -21.28
CA VAL A 230 4.32 1.06 -22.28
C VAL A 230 4.53 1.61 -23.70
N PHE A 231 4.29 2.90 -23.94
CA PHE A 231 4.55 3.50 -25.26
C PHE A 231 6.02 3.49 -25.64
N PHE A 232 6.92 3.66 -24.67
CA PHE A 232 8.35 3.53 -24.88
C PHE A 232 8.74 2.13 -25.34
N GLN A 233 8.18 1.08 -24.72
CA GLN A 233 8.37 -0.32 -25.14
C GLN A 233 7.80 -0.60 -26.54
N GLN A 234 6.76 0.12 -26.97
CA GLN A 234 6.24 0.10 -28.34
C GLN A 234 7.06 0.93 -29.34
N ASN A 235 8.17 1.54 -28.92
CA ASN A 235 8.99 2.45 -29.72
C ASN A 235 8.26 3.74 -30.17
N ARG A 236 7.17 4.13 -29.49
CA ARG A 236 6.42 5.38 -29.69
C ARG A 236 6.94 6.46 -28.73
N LYS A 237 8.18 6.88 -28.95
CA LYS A 237 8.93 7.74 -28.02
C LYS A 237 8.36 9.15 -27.91
N ASP A 238 7.79 9.68 -29.00
CA ASP A 238 7.09 10.97 -29.05
C ASP A 238 5.93 11.05 -28.04
N VAL A 239 5.12 9.98 -27.97
CA VAL A 239 4.01 9.89 -27.02
C VAL A 239 4.53 9.69 -25.60
N ALA A 240 5.54 8.83 -25.43
CA ALA A 240 6.16 8.58 -24.13
C ALA A 240 6.75 9.87 -23.52
N ASP A 241 7.50 10.65 -24.30
CA ASP A 241 8.10 11.91 -23.86
C ASP A 241 7.05 12.94 -23.44
N SER A 242 5.94 13.01 -24.18
CA SER A 242 4.80 13.88 -23.84
C SER A 242 4.20 13.48 -22.48
N LEU A 243 4.00 12.18 -22.24
CA LEU A 243 3.47 11.67 -20.97
C LEU A 243 4.46 11.84 -19.80
N TYR A 244 5.76 11.64 -20.02
CA TYR A 244 6.77 11.94 -19.01
C TYR A 244 6.82 13.42 -18.67
N THR A 245 6.64 14.31 -19.66
CA THR A 245 6.58 15.75 -19.43
C THR A 245 5.39 16.10 -18.53
N GLU A 246 4.21 15.54 -18.78
CA GLU A 246 3.04 15.72 -17.90
C GLU A 246 3.30 15.25 -16.47
N VAL A 247 4.00 14.13 -16.28
CA VAL A 247 4.42 13.66 -14.94
C VAL A 247 5.31 14.69 -14.25
N VAL A 248 6.33 15.19 -14.96
CA VAL A 248 7.25 16.21 -14.43
C VAL A 248 6.49 17.48 -14.07
N ASP A 249 5.56 17.93 -14.91
CA ASP A 249 4.79 19.14 -14.67
C ASP A 249 3.86 19.03 -13.46
N ILE A 250 3.22 17.87 -13.26
CA ILE A 250 2.41 17.60 -12.05
C ILE A 250 3.27 17.72 -10.79
N TRP A 251 4.43 17.07 -10.77
CA TRP A 251 5.35 17.13 -9.63
C TRP A 251 5.94 18.52 -9.41
N HIS A 252 6.33 19.21 -10.48
CA HIS A 252 6.82 20.58 -10.42
C HIS A 252 5.78 21.49 -9.76
N ARG A 253 4.54 21.49 -10.26
CA ARG A 253 3.43 22.26 -9.68
C ARG A 253 3.18 21.92 -8.21
N HIS A 254 3.24 20.63 -7.85
CA HIS A 254 3.07 20.19 -6.47
C HIS A 254 4.15 20.76 -5.54
N PHE A 255 5.42 20.65 -5.93
CA PHE A 255 6.54 21.16 -5.13
C PHE A 255 6.58 22.68 -5.08
N SER A 256 6.34 23.39 -6.20
CA SER A 256 6.25 24.86 -6.20
C SER A 256 5.22 25.34 -5.19
N ARG A 257 4.02 24.75 -5.17
CA ARG A 257 2.97 25.11 -4.20
C ARG A 257 3.41 24.89 -2.74
N ILE A 258 4.13 23.80 -2.45
CA ILE A 258 4.64 23.52 -1.10
C ILE A 258 5.71 24.53 -0.71
N ILE A 259 6.63 24.85 -1.62
CA ILE A 259 7.70 25.81 -1.41
C ILE A 259 7.12 27.20 -1.18
N ASP A 260 6.20 27.65 -2.04
CA ASP A 260 5.52 28.95 -1.92
C ASP A 260 4.77 29.04 -0.59
N ALA A 261 4.03 28.01 -0.19
CA ALA A 261 3.32 27.99 1.08
C ALA A 261 4.27 28.09 2.29
N LYS A 262 5.43 27.42 2.23
CA LYS A 262 6.47 27.52 3.28
C LYS A 262 7.13 28.90 3.28
N TYR A 263 7.43 29.44 2.11
CA TYR A 263 8.03 30.76 1.95
C TYR A 263 7.11 31.84 2.54
N GLN A 264 5.82 31.80 2.20
CA GLN A 264 4.80 32.70 2.74
C GLN A 264 4.59 32.55 4.26
N ALA A 265 4.73 31.33 4.80
CA ALA A 265 4.63 31.09 6.24
C ALA A 265 5.85 31.56 7.05
N LEU A 266 7.00 31.73 6.39
CA LEU A 266 8.25 32.21 7.00
C LEU A 266 8.36 33.73 7.00
N ILE A 267 7.63 34.44 6.16
CA ILE A 267 7.63 35.90 6.11
C ILE A 267 6.73 36.46 7.22
N THR A 268 7.30 37.25 8.14
CA THR A 268 6.49 38.07 9.05
C THR A 268 5.92 39.29 8.31
N PRO A 269 4.75 39.84 8.71
CA PRO A 269 4.17 41.01 8.04
C PRO A 269 5.13 42.22 7.92
N ALA A 270 6.11 42.33 8.81
CA ALA A 270 7.11 43.40 8.81
C ALA A 270 8.21 43.24 7.72
N GLU A 271 8.53 42.01 7.31
CA GLU A 271 9.52 41.74 6.26
C GLU A 271 8.90 41.88 4.86
N LEU A 272 7.58 41.71 4.75
CA LEU A 272 6.85 41.91 3.49
C LEU A 272 6.84 43.40 3.09
N ASP A 273 6.70 44.32 4.05
CA ASP A 273 6.70 45.78 3.82
C ASP A 273 8.07 46.25 3.29
N MET A 274 9.16 45.78 3.90
CA MET A 274 10.53 46.11 3.48
C MET A 274 10.86 45.62 2.06
N LEU A 275 10.42 44.41 1.70
CA LEU A 275 10.65 43.86 0.36
C LEU A 275 9.77 44.51 -0.72
N THR A 276 8.60 45.04 -0.33
CA THR A 276 7.76 45.82 -1.25
C THR A 276 8.29 47.24 -1.45
N GLU A 277 8.87 47.87 -0.42
CA GLU A 277 9.52 49.18 -0.53
C GLU A 277 10.77 49.11 -1.43
N GLU A 278 11.62 48.09 -1.27
CA GLU A 278 12.80 47.87 -2.14
C GLU A 278 12.41 47.70 -3.62
N ARG A 279 11.30 47.02 -3.91
CA ARG A 279 10.78 46.87 -5.29
C ARG A 279 10.25 48.16 -5.90
N VAL A 280 9.65 49.04 -5.09
CA VAL A 280 9.13 50.34 -5.57
C VAL A 280 10.30 51.32 -5.81
N GLU A 281 11.32 51.31 -4.95
CA GLU A 281 12.53 52.12 -5.14
C GLU A 281 13.32 51.70 -6.40
N GLU A 282 13.42 50.40 -6.70
CA GLU A 282 14.07 49.93 -7.93
C GLU A 282 13.31 50.36 -9.21
N GLU A 283 11.97 50.38 -9.19
CA GLU A 283 11.16 50.85 -10.32
C GLU A 283 11.20 52.38 -10.50
N GLU A 284 11.25 53.16 -9.42
CA GLU A 284 11.43 54.63 -9.50
C GLU A 284 12.83 55.03 -10.00
N VAL A 285 13.88 54.29 -9.61
CA VAL A 285 15.25 54.52 -10.10
C VAL A 285 15.38 54.25 -11.60
N LEU A 286 14.61 53.28 -12.13
CA LEU A 286 14.56 53.00 -13.57
C LEU A 286 13.67 53.99 -14.34
N GLY A 287 12.66 54.60 -13.71
CA GLY A 287 11.76 55.61 -14.31
C GLY A 287 12.30 57.05 -14.32
N GLY A 288 13.24 57.40 -13.44
CA GLY A 288 13.70 58.78 -13.22
C GLY A 288 14.72 59.35 -14.21
N SER A 289 15.15 58.62 -15.25
CA SER A 289 16.25 59.03 -16.14
C SER A 289 15.83 59.74 -17.44
N LEU A 290 14.59 60.24 -17.56
CA LEU A 290 14.12 60.96 -18.75
C LEU A 290 13.63 62.37 -18.43
N LEU A 291 14.52 63.36 -18.46
CA LEU A 291 14.17 64.79 -18.62
C LEU A 291 15.32 65.59 -19.28
N PRO A 292 15.05 66.76 -19.90
CA PRO A 292 15.09 66.92 -21.35
C PRO A 292 16.25 67.80 -21.84
N ARG A 293 16.71 67.58 -23.09
CA ARG A 293 17.57 68.56 -23.78
C ARG A 293 16.73 69.49 -24.65
N GLN A 294 16.63 70.72 -24.15
CA GLN A 294 16.25 71.94 -24.87
C GLN A 294 17.03 72.05 -26.20
N ARG A 295 16.36 72.50 -27.25
CA ARG A 295 17.00 73.14 -28.39
C ARG A 295 16.36 74.51 -28.62
N THR A 296 17.24 75.50 -28.58
CA THR A 296 17.16 76.82 -29.23
C THR A 296 16.60 76.76 -30.64
#